data_AF-A0A6A6H245-F1
#
_entry.id   AF-A0A6A6H245-F1
#
_cell.length_a   1.000
_cell.length_b   1.000
_cell.length_c   1.000
_cell.angle_alpha   90.00
_cell.angle_beta   90.00
_cell.angle_gamma   90.00
#
_symmetry.space_group_name_H-M   'P 1'
#
loop_
_entity.id
_entity.type
_entity.pdbx_description
1 polymer ?
#
loop_
_entity_poly.entity_id
_entity_poly.type
_entity_poly.pdbx_seq_one_letter_code
_entity_poly.pdbx_strand_id
1 'polypeptide(L)'
;MEGYTPLATLYRIYEYVVLDDVIAYRNEIEDFWDEGPKWPVAGIPDPQDPDPARYAILAVMTLFIHDAFNERIDVGIPRDAPPWVGPAWRWRELKARPRVFEELPPWVHKVPKLKKKLVIPDREGRAPNSSQMDDWFLDKNIIAYTPHCRFR
;
A
#
# COMPACT_ATOMS: atom_id res chain seq x y z
N MET A 1 -11.08 -18.57 11.32
CA MET A 1 -10.86 -17.81 10.07
C MET A 1 -9.37 -17.59 9.94
N GLU A 2 -8.66 -18.60 9.46
CA GLU A 2 -7.25 -18.47 9.08
C GLU A 2 -7.25 -17.88 7.67
N GLY A 3 -6.78 -16.64 7.49
CA GLY A 3 -6.73 -15.99 6.16
C GLY A 3 -6.89 -14.46 6.16
N TYR A 4 -7.34 -13.86 7.25
CA TYR A 4 -7.47 -12.40 7.38
C TYR A 4 -6.32 -11.87 8.25
N THR A 5 -5.17 -11.61 7.64
CA THR A 5 -3.98 -11.03 8.29
C THR A 5 -3.41 -9.91 7.42
N PRO A 6 -2.63 -8.96 7.99
CA PRO A 6 -2.00 -7.90 7.21
C PRO A 6 -1.18 -8.43 6.04
N LEU A 7 -0.46 -9.53 6.26
CA LEU A 7 0.38 -10.14 5.23
C LEU A 7 -0.47 -10.78 4.12
N ALA A 8 -1.53 -11.50 4.46
CA ALA A 8 -2.42 -12.09 3.46
C ALA A 8 -3.09 -11.01 2.59
N THR A 9 -3.49 -9.89 3.20
CA THR A 9 -4.03 -8.72 2.48
C THR A 9 -2.99 -8.11 1.54
N LEU A 10 -1.73 -7.96 1.99
CA LEU A 10 -0.65 -7.47 1.14
C LEU A 10 -0.42 -8.36 -0.09
N TYR A 11 -0.55 -9.69 0.04
CA TYR A 11 -0.49 -10.61 -1.10
C TYR A 11 -1.65 -10.42 -2.08
N ARG A 12 -2.88 -10.22 -1.60
CA ARG A 12 -4.03 -9.92 -2.47
C ARG A 12 -3.84 -8.59 -3.22
N ILE A 13 -3.34 -7.56 -2.54
CA ILE A 13 -2.96 -6.28 -3.17
C ILE A 13 -1.92 -6.52 -4.27
N TYR A 14 -0.87 -7.31 -4.01
CA TYR A 14 0.12 -7.68 -5.02
C TYR A 14 -0.53 -8.36 -6.24
N GLU A 15 -1.41 -9.34 -6.04
CA GLU A 15 -2.08 -10.05 -7.12
C GLU A 15 -2.89 -9.09 -8.01
N TYR A 16 -3.68 -8.22 -7.39
CA TYR A 16 -4.49 -7.25 -8.11
C TYR A 16 -3.67 -6.16 -8.80
N VAL A 17 -2.51 -5.77 -8.26
CA VAL A 17 -1.57 -4.88 -8.95
C VAL A 17 -1.00 -5.55 -10.21
N VAL A 18 -0.62 -6.83 -10.12
CA VAL A 18 -0.11 -7.59 -11.28
C VAL A 18 -1.19 -7.81 -12.34
N LEU A 19 -2.45 -7.96 -11.92
CA LEU A 19 -3.60 -8.12 -12.80
C LEU A 19 -4.16 -6.79 -13.34
N ASP A 20 -3.60 -5.66 -12.93
CA ASP A 20 -4.12 -4.32 -13.24
C ASP A 20 -5.61 -4.16 -12.86
N ASP A 21 -5.99 -4.76 -11.73
CA ASP A 21 -7.33 -4.62 -11.15
C ASP A 21 -7.35 -3.48 -10.11
N VAL A 22 -7.53 -2.27 -10.63
CA VAL A 22 -7.53 -1.03 -9.85
C VAL A 22 -8.60 -1.01 -8.76
N ILE A 23 -9.76 -1.60 -9.02
CA ILE A 23 -10.85 -1.60 -8.04
C ILE A 23 -10.51 -2.56 -6.91
N ALA A 24 -10.04 -3.76 -7.25
CA ALA A 24 -9.78 -4.80 -6.27
C ALA A 24 -8.63 -4.41 -5.32
N TYR A 25 -7.48 -3.93 -5.81
CA TYR A 25 -6.40 -3.54 -4.88
C TYR A 25 -6.80 -2.35 -4.00
N ARG A 26 -7.64 -1.43 -4.48
CA ARG A 26 -8.11 -0.29 -3.67
C ARG A 26 -9.03 -0.73 -2.54
N ASN A 27 -9.94 -1.67 -2.83
CA ASN A 27 -10.79 -2.26 -1.79
C ASN A 27 -9.96 -2.97 -0.72
N GLU A 28 -8.92 -3.71 -1.11
CA GLU A 28 -8.02 -4.36 -0.14
C GLU A 28 -7.23 -3.36 0.71
N ILE A 29 -6.83 -2.22 0.14
CA ILE A 29 -6.19 -1.13 0.91
C ILE A 29 -7.19 -0.49 1.88
N GLU A 30 -8.45 -0.34 1.49
CA GLU A 30 -9.52 0.16 2.36
C GLU A 30 -9.84 -0.81 3.50
N ASP A 31 -9.95 -2.11 3.22
CA ASP A 31 -10.09 -3.16 4.22
C ASP A 31 -8.91 -3.16 5.21
N PHE A 32 -7.67 -3.01 4.70
CA PHE A 32 -6.49 -2.84 5.56
C PHE A 32 -6.63 -1.59 6.43
N TRP A 33 -7.13 -0.49 5.85
CA TRP A 33 -7.36 0.74 6.60
C TRP A 33 -8.39 0.50 7.72
N ASP A 34 -9.50 -0.19 7.46
CA ASP A 34 -10.60 -0.38 8.40
C ASP A 34 -10.26 -1.29 9.60
N GLU A 35 -9.25 -2.17 9.47
CA GLU A 35 -8.70 -2.90 10.62
C GLU A 35 -7.99 -1.98 11.63
N GLY A 36 -7.70 -0.75 11.22
CA GLY A 36 -7.25 0.34 12.08
C GLY A 36 -5.99 -0.02 12.88
N PRO A 37 -5.92 0.35 14.17
CA PRO A 37 -4.74 0.09 15.01
C PRO A 37 -4.41 -1.39 15.24
N LYS A 38 -5.30 -2.33 14.89
CA LYS A 38 -4.99 -3.77 15.02
C LYS A 38 -3.93 -4.18 14.01
N TRP A 39 -3.93 -3.54 12.85
CA TRP A 39 -3.03 -3.80 11.73
C TRP A 39 -2.19 -2.54 11.46
N PRO A 40 -1.21 -2.23 12.33
CA PRO A 40 -0.25 -1.18 12.03
C PRO A 40 0.61 -1.62 10.84
N VAL A 41 1.03 -0.67 9.99
CA VAL A 41 1.85 -0.98 8.81
C VAL A 41 3.18 -1.60 9.24
N ALA A 42 3.81 -1.07 10.29
CA ALA A 42 5.02 -1.62 10.89
C ALA A 42 4.88 -3.08 11.39
N GLY A 43 3.65 -3.52 11.64
CA GLY A 43 3.33 -4.87 12.11
C GLY A 43 3.22 -5.91 11.00
N ILE A 44 3.35 -5.54 9.73
CA ILE A 44 3.36 -6.52 8.63
C ILE A 44 4.61 -7.41 8.76
N PRO A 45 4.43 -8.73 9.01
CA PRO A 45 5.57 -9.63 9.16
C PRO A 45 6.35 -9.76 7.84
N ASP A 46 7.66 -9.97 7.94
CA ASP A 46 8.51 -10.19 6.77
C ASP A 46 8.11 -11.50 6.06
N PRO A 47 7.67 -11.46 4.79
CA PRO A 47 7.27 -12.67 4.08
C PRO A 47 8.44 -13.61 3.78
N GLN A 48 9.68 -13.09 3.73
CA GLN A 48 10.86 -13.83 3.25
C GLN A 48 10.57 -14.57 1.93
N ASP A 49 9.90 -13.87 1.01
CA ASP A 49 9.33 -14.50 -0.17
C ASP A 49 10.45 -15.07 -1.08
N PRO A 50 10.36 -16.37 -1.47
CA PRO A 50 11.39 -16.99 -2.29
C PRO A 50 11.44 -16.46 -3.72
N ASP A 51 10.36 -15.84 -4.20
CA ASP A 51 10.34 -15.16 -5.50
C ASP A 51 10.82 -13.71 -5.31
N PRO A 52 12.00 -13.33 -5.85
CA PRO A 52 12.53 -11.99 -5.67
C PRO A 52 11.66 -10.90 -6.32
N ALA A 53 10.98 -11.20 -7.43
CA ALA A 53 10.08 -10.26 -8.10
C ALA A 53 8.87 -9.96 -7.22
N ARG A 54 8.21 -11.01 -6.71
CA ARG A 54 7.10 -10.86 -5.79
C ARG A 54 7.52 -10.14 -4.51
N TYR A 55 8.67 -10.50 -3.93
CA TYR A 55 9.18 -9.85 -2.72
C TYR A 55 9.40 -8.33 -2.93
N ALA A 56 9.97 -7.96 -4.07
CA ALA A 56 10.18 -6.55 -4.42
C ALA A 56 8.86 -5.79 -4.59
N ILE A 57 7.85 -6.39 -5.21
CA ILE A 57 6.53 -5.77 -5.35
C ILE A 57 5.84 -5.63 -4.00
N LEU A 58 5.87 -6.65 -3.14
CA LEU A 58 5.33 -6.56 -1.77
C LEU A 58 5.98 -5.43 -0.96
N ALA A 59 7.30 -5.26 -1.07
CA ALA A 59 8.02 -4.17 -0.42
C ALA A 59 7.55 -2.80 -0.93
N VAL A 60 7.43 -2.63 -2.25
CA VAL A 60 6.94 -1.39 -2.87
C VAL A 60 5.49 -1.11 -2.46
N MET A 61 4.59 -2.10 -2.51
CA MET A 61 3.21 -1.91 -2.08
C MET A 61 3.10 -1.55 -0.59
N THR A 62 4.00 -2.05 0.25
CA THR A 62 4.07 -1.63 1.66
C THR A 62 4.43 -0.14 1.79
N LEU A 63 5.32 0.40 0.94
CA LEU A 63 5.62 1.84 0.88
C LEU A 63 4.38 2.65 0.50
N PHE A 64 3.61 2.18 -0.49
CA PHE A 64 2.37 2.82 -0.92
C PHE A 64 1.31 2.87 0.17
N ILE A 65 1.09 1.76 0.88
CA ILE A 65 0.12 1.70 1.98
C ILE A 65 0.54 2.67 3.09
N HIS A 66 1.81 2.64 3.50
CA HIS A 66 2.37 3.57 4.48
C HIS A 66 2.13 5.05 4.09
N ASP A 67 2.47 5.42 2.86
CA ASP A 67 2.34 6.80 2.38
C ASP A 67 0.87 7.24 2.29
N ALA A 68 0.01 6.42 1.70
CA ALA A 68 -1.43 6.69 1.62
C ALA A 68 -2.08 6.83 3.01
N PHE A 69 -1.63 6.05 3.99
CA PHE A 69 -2.15 6.12 5.35
C PHE A 69 -1.67 7.39 6.05
N ASN A 70 -0.39 7.74 5.88
CA ASN A 70 0.17 8.96 6.44
C ASN A 70 -0.42 10.23 5.82
N GLU A 71 -0.78 10.22 4.53
CA GLU A 71 -1.54 11.31 3.89
C GLU A 71 -2.90 11.53 4.58
N ARG A 72 -3.64 10.45 4.89
CA ARG A 72 -4.92 10.55 5.63
C ARG A 72 -4.73 11.07 7.05
N ILE A 73 -3.69 10.61 7.74
CA ILE A 73 -3.36 11.04 9.11
C ILE A 73 -2.96 12.51 9.12
N ASP A 74 -2.23 12.98 8.12
CA ASP A 74 -1.80 14.38 8.02
C ASP A 74 -2.99 15.36 7.92
N VAL A 75 -4.02 14.99 7.14
CA VAL A 75 -5.29 15.74 7.05
C VAL A 75 -6.20 15.58 8.28
N GLY A 76 -5.77 14.81 9.28
CA GLY A 76 -6.40 14.64 10.58
C GLY A 76 -7.45 13.53 10.65
N ILE A 77 -7.31 12.49 9.82
CA ILE A 77 -8.13 11.28 9.88
C ILE A 77 -7.29 10.17 10.54
N PRO A 78 -7.52 9.86 11.83
CA PRO A 78 -6.80 8.79 12.52
C PRO A 78 -7.23 7.40 12.02
N ARG A 79 -6.40 6.38 12.28
CA ARG A 79 -6.65 4.98 11.88
C ARG A 79 -7.91 4.38 12.49
N ASP A 80 -8.39 4.90 13.61
CA ASP A 80 -9.63 4.48 14.29
C ASP A 80 -10.85 5.31 13.89
N ALA A 81 -10.72 6.19 12.88
CA ALA A 81 -11.84 6.98 12.39
C ALA A 81 -12.93 6.06 11.79
N PRO A 82 -14.22 6.34 12.04
CA PRO A 82 -15.29 5.59 11.40
C PRO A 82 -15.30 5.87 9.89
N PRO A 83 -15.73 4.89 9.06
CA PRO A 83 -15.85 5.09 7.60
C PRO A 83 -16.70 6.31 7.22
N TRP A 84 -17.69 6.64 8.06
CA TRP A 84 -18.46 7.87 7.96
C TRP A 84 -18.33 8.71 9.23
N VAL A 85 -17.63 9.84 9.12
CA VAL A 85 -17.42 10.78 10.24
C VAL A 85 -18.69 11.56 10.58
N GLY A 86 -19.50 11.90 9.57
CA GLY A 86 -20.76 12.63 9.75
C GLY A 86 -20.57 14.15 9.94
N PRO A 87 -21.28 14.78 10.90
CA PRO A 87 -21.38 16.23 11.00
C PRO A 87 -20.03 16.91 11.31
N ALA A 88 -19.91 18.19 10.96
CA ALA A 88 -18.67 18.98 11.03
C ALA A 88 -18.03 19.06 12.45
N TRP A 89 -18.79 18.85 13.52
CA TRP A 89 -18.23 18.83 14.88
C TRP A 89 -17.41 17.55 15.15
N ARG A 90 -17.82 16.39 14.62
CA ARG A 90 -17.01 15.15 14.70
C ARG A 90 -15.70 15.27 13.94
N TRP A 91 -15.71 15.96 12.80
CA TRP A 91 -14.47 16.28 12.09
C TRP A 91 -13.51 17.14 12.90
N ARG A 92 -14.04 18.10 13.68
CA ARG A 92 -13.22 18.92 14.59
C ARG A 92 -12.61 18.09 15.72
N GLU A 93 -13.38 17.17 16.30
CA GLU A 93 -12.86 16.20 17.29
C GLU A 93 -11.79 15.31 16.67
N LEU A 94 -12.05 14.81 15.45
CA LEU A 94 -11.13 14.18 14.50
C LEU A 94 -9.74 14.80 14.53
N LYS A 95 -9.73 16.02 14.00
CA LYS A 95 -8.53 16.82 13.72
C LYS A 95 -7.84 17.36 14.97
N ALA A 96 -8.52 17.39 16.11
CA ALA A 96 -7.95 17.83 17.38
C ALA A 96 -7.11 16.72 18.05
N ARG A 97 -7.26 15.47 17.64
CA ARG A 97 -6.45 14.36 18.17
C ARG A 97 -4.99 14.49 17.72
N PRO A 98 -4.03 14.00 18.53
CA PRO A 98 -2.65 13.87 18.08
C PRO A 98 -2.55 13.01 16.82
N ARG A 99 -1.71 13.43 15.88
CA ARG A 99 -1.37 12.62 14.70
C ARG A 99 -0.42 11.51 15.12
N VAL A 100 -0.83 10.26 14.90
CA VAL A 100 0.00 9.07 15.09
C VAL A 100 0.28 8.51 13.71
N PHE A 101 1.46 8.80 13.17
CA PHE A 101 1.86 8.34 11.84
C PHE A 101 2.24 6.86 11.87
N GLU A 102 1.99 6.17 10.76
CA GLU A 102 2.46 4.82 10.51
C GLU A 102 3.97 4.80 10.29
N GLU A 103 4.59 3.69 10.67
CA GLU A 103 6.01 3.41 10.40
C GLU A 103 6.12 2.23 9.43
N LEU A 104 7.24 2.15 8.72
CA LEU A 104 7.53 1.03 7.83
C LEU A 104 8.10 -0.18 8.59
N PRO A 105 7.73 -1.41 8.20
CA PRO A 105 8.42 -2.60 8.68
C PRO A 105 9.92 -2.56 8.31
N PRO A 106 10.82 -2.99 9.20
CA PRO A 106 12.27 -2.99 8.93
C PRO A 106 12.70 -3.80 7.70
N TRP A 107 11.90 -4.78 7.26
CA TRP A 107 12.23 -5.63 6.14
C TRP A 107 12.10 -4.91 4.78
N VAL A 108 11.23 -3.91 4.67
CA VAL A 108 10.95 -3.20 3.40
C VAL A 108 12.23 -2.59 2.82
N HIS A 109 13.07 -1.99 3.67
CA HIS A 109 14.34 -1.38 3.26
C HIS A 109 15.43 -2.40 2.92
N LYS A 110 15.30 -3.65 3.39
CA LYS A 110 16.30 -4.71 3.16
C LYS A 110 16.09 -5.43 1.84
N VAL A 111 14.90 -5.32 1.24
CA VAL A 111 14.59 -6.01 -0.03
C VAL A 111 15.46 -5.44 -1.16
N PRO A 112 16.30 -6.26 -1.82
CA PRO A 112 17.17 -5.78 -2.87
C PRO A 112 16.41 -5.44 -4.14
N LYS A 113 17.00 -4.60 -5.01
CA LYS A 113 16.54 -4.41 -6.38
C LYS A 113 16.71 -5.68 -7.22
N LEU A 114 15.86 -5.88 -8.22
CA LEU A 114 15.94 -7.04 -9.10
C LEU A 114 17.19 -6.98 -10.00
N LYS A 115 17.83 -8.14 -10.19
CA LYS A 115 19.00 -8.28 -11.09
C LYS A 115 18.62 -8.03 -12.55
N LYS A 116 17.43 -8.46 -12.95
CA LYS A 116 16.86 -8.26 -14.28
C LYS A 116 15.68 -7.32 -14.17
N LYS A 117 15.51 -6.48 -15.19
CA LYS A 117 14.37 -5.59 -15.28
C LYS A 117 13.09 -6.40 -15.44
N LEU A 118 12.09 -6.09 -14.61
CA LEU A 118 10.74 -6.64 -14.72
C LEU A 118 9.82 -5.58 -15.31
N VAL A 119 8.93 -5.98 -16.21
CA VAL A 119 7.87 -5.12 -16.74
C VAL A 119 6.54 -5.74 -16.36
N ILE A 120 5.71 -4.98 -15.65
CA ILE A 120 4.33 -5.33 -15.32
C ILE A 120 3.44 -4.53 -16.27
N PRO A 121 2.81 -5.17 -17.27
CA PRO A 121 1.91 -4.50 -18.19
C PRO A 121 0.55 -4.22 -17.53
N ASP A 122 -0.26 -3.40 -18.20
CA ASP A 122 -1.69 -3.27 -17.90
C ASP A 122 -2.47 -4.52 -18.33
N ARG A 123 -3.77 -4.53 -18.08
CA ARG A 123 -4.65 -5.65 -18.45
C ARG A 123 -4.75 -5.89 -19.96
N GLU A 124 -4.41 -4.90 -20.79
CA GLU A 124 -4.34 -5.02 -22.24
C GLU A 124 -2.92 -5.44 -22.73
N GLY A 125 -1.98 -5.69 -21.83
CA GLY A 125 -0.61 -6.10 -22.16
C GLY A 125 0.33 -4.94 -22.52
N ARG A 126 -0.05 -3.69 -22.27
CA ARG A 126 0.73 -2.50 -22.59
C ARG A 126 1.60 -2.08 -21.42
N ALA A 127 2.88 -1.86 -21.69
CA ALA A 127 3.81 -1.31 -20.70
C ALA A 127 3.56 0.18 -20.47
N PRO A 128 3.76 0.69 -19.24
CA PRO A 128 3.63 2.12 -18.95
C PRO A 128 4.67 2.93 -19.72
N ASN A 129 4.30 4.15 -20.13
CA ASN A 129 5.26 5.13 -20.63
C ASN A 129 5.95 5.88 -19.47
N SER A 130 6.93 6.73 -19.77
CA SER A 130 7.74 7.40 -18.76
C SER A 130 6.96 8.27 -17.77
N SER A 131 5.79 8.83 -18.15
CA SER A 131 4.97 9.62 -17.22
C SER A 131 4.00 8.77 -16.39
N GLN A 132 3.91 7.47 -16.67
CA GLN A 132 3.04 6.52 -15.96
C GLN A 132 3.82 5.65 -14.96
N MET A 133 5.15 5.61 -15.08
CA MET A 133 6.03 4.84 -14.20
C MET A 133 6.15 5.48 -12.82
N ASP A 134 6.24 4.65 -11.77
CA ASP A 134 6.49 5.10 -10.40
C ASP A 134 7.93 4.86 -9.95
N ASP A 135 8.48 5.83 -9.24
CA ASP A 135 9.88 5.85 -8.79
C ASP A 135 10.22 4.69 -7.85
N TRP A 136 9.32 4.27 -6.95
CA TRP A 136 9.60 3.16 -6.04
C TRP A 136 9.67 1.82 -6.75
N PHE A 137 8.88 1.64 -7.82
CA PHE A 137 9.05 0.48 -8.69
C PHE A 137 10.37 0.56 -9.46
N LEU A 138 10.74 1.72 -9.99
CA LEU A 138 11.99 1.92 -10.71
C LEU A 138 13.21 1.64 -9.83
N ASP A 139 13.19 2.04 -8.56
CA ASP A 139 14.24 1.76 -7.56
C ASP A 139 14.46 0.25 -7.35
N LYS A 140 13.42 -0.57 -7.58
CA LYS A 140 13.50 -2.04 -7.54
C LYS A 140 13.78 -2.68 -8.91
N ASN A 141 14.06 -1.89 -9.95
CA ASN A 141 14.23 -2.34 -11.33
C ASN A 141 12.94 -2.98 -11.91
N ILE A 142 11.79 -2.42 -11.53
CA ILE A 142 10.46 -2.79 -11.99
C ILE A 142 9.87 -1.61 -12.77
N ILE A 143 9.31 -1.89 -13.94
CA ILE A 143 8.52 -0.95 -14.72
C ILE A 143 7.05 -1.34 -14.52
N ALA A 144 6.29 -0.51 -13.82
CA ALA A 144 4.88 -0.70 -13.54
C ALA A 144 4.15 0.65 -13.51
N TYR A 145 2.83 0.64 -13.72
CA TYR A 145 2.00 1.82 -13.58
C TYR A 145 2.01 2.31 -12.13
N THR A 146 1.91 3.63 -11.94
CA THR A 146 1.74 4.22 -10.61
C THR A 146 0.39 3.77 -10.02
N PRO A 147 0.38 3.03 -8.90
CA PRO A 147 -0.85 2.65 -8.22
C PRO A 147 -1.65 3.90 -7.79
N HIS A 148 -2.93 3.92 -8.14
CA HIS A 148 -3.88 4.95 -7.72
C HIS A 148 -4.35 4.74 -6.27
N CYS A 149 -3.44 4.92 -5.30
CA CYS A 149 -3.73 4.81 -3.87
C CYS A 149 -3.33 6.06 -3.04
N ARG A 150 -2.58 6.99 -3.64
CA ARG A 150 -2.23 8.29 -3.06
C ARG A 150 -3.30 9.33 -3.43
N PHE A 151 -3.48 10.36 -2.60
CA PHE A 151 -4.44 11.43 -2.82
C PHE A 151 -3.92 12.60 -3.67
N ARG A 152 -2.72 12.45 -4.27
CA ARG A 152 -1.99 13.48 -5.01
C ARG A 152 -2.11 13.36 -6.53
#